data_AF-Q10WE7-F1
#
_entry.id   AF-Q10WE7-F1
#
_cell.length_a   1.000
_cell.length_b   1.000
_cell.length_c   1.000
_cell.angle_alpha   90.00
_cell.angle_beta   90.00
_cell.angle_gamma   90.00
#
_symmetry.space_group_name_H-M   'P 1'
#
loop_
_entity.id
_entity.type
_entity.pdbx_description
1 polymer ?
#
loop_
_entity_poly.entity_id
_entity_poly.type
_entity_poly.pdbx_seq_one_letter_code
_entity_poly.pdbx_strand_id
1 'polypeptide(L)'
;MDLDLLISTLTIGFLCHTLIVTIFSIFIQQSPEELQVTTGIEHFCPEVDNLKYFRSKNAAFAQYFADMEGFDLVRTTCIYMRRETSDISVWYNNELIHQCSVLFAGRHLLSDFLELNPNFFSQLFEQNLRDWNQLTEDKFRATLDVFLRRKSQNWLKNKRDFAEDDPKFQGFIRLMAIGIGGLYYYVGTTLGVLEQKGKYQSREITPVYIGGNGSQVLNWLVEGGRLLADSEISDLLSQMLNKGSGFNDRILEKTRLSQRPEDEVACGLVLDRAKLTGWNKKTKEPLIEWIETLKFEGNIRKLKIPDLVPLRTFLDYFHVSLKELEIEEILPLQNYELGDEPGAEPESTYNQTLWRNTQMELTNISLKMKRETNDILLEPPFIMGLKALLKVLAKEWADK
;
A
#
# COMPACT_ATOMS: atom_id res chain seq x y z
N MET A 1 -23.50 21.12 -26.46
CA MET A 1 -22.50 20.06 -26.26
C MET A 1 -22.23 20.04 -24.76
N ASP A 2 -22.94 19.13 -24.10
CA ASP A 2 -23.81 19.52 -23.00
C ASP A 2 -23.13 19.46 -21.63
N LEU A 3 -23.12 20.63 -20.98
CA LEU A 3 -22.78 20.83 -19.58
C LEU A 3 -23.64 19.96 -18.64
N ASP A 4 -24.84 19.58 -19.09
CA ASP A 4 -25.80 18.76 -18.34
C ASP A 4 -25.38 17.29 -18.21
N LEU A 5 -24.60 16.75 -19.17
CA LEU A 5 -24.09 15.39 -19.05
C LEU A 5 -22.95 15.32 -18.02
N LEU A 6 -22.11 16.36 -17.94
CA LEU A 6 -20.99 16.44 -17.01
C LEU A 6 -21.46 16.65 -15.56
N ILE A 7 -22.55 17.41 -15.37
CA ILE A 7 -23.19 17.60 -14.06
C ILE A 7 -23.89 16.31 -13.62
N SER A 8 -24.50 15.54 -14.52
CA SER A 8 -25.15 14.26 -14.15
C SER A 8 -24.17 13.22 -13.58
N THR A 9 -22.97 13.09 -14.16
CA THR A 9 -21.97 12.09 -13.73
C THR A 9 -21.26 12.49 -12.42
N LEU A 10 -21.01 13.79 -12.23
CA LEU A 10 -20.43 14.34 -10.98
C LEU A 10 -21.42 14.30 -9.81
N THR A 11 -22.72 14.40 -10.10
CA THR A 11 -23.77 14.35 -9.08
C THR A 11 -24.02 12.90 -8.61
N ILE A 12 -23.96 11.91 -9.51
CA ILE A 12 -24.15 10.49 -9.16
C ILE A 12 -23.01 9.93 -8.28
N GLY A 13 -21.75 10.27 -8.56
CA GLY A 13 -20.61 9.80 -7.77
C GLY A 13 -20.54 10.38 -6.35
N PHE A 14 -20.93 11.66 -6.19
CA PHE A 14 -20.96 12.31 -4.88
C PHE A 14 -22.21 11.89 -4.07
N LEU A 15 -23.36 11.71 -4.74
CA LEU A 15 -24.52 11.09 -4.10
C LEU A 15 -24.19 9.67 -3.66
N CYS A 16 -23.62 8.77 -4.47
CA CYS A 16 -23.39 7.39 -4.02
C CYS A 16 -22.53 7.28 -2.75
N HIS A 17 -21.48 8.07 -2.56
CA HIS A 17 -20.63 7.93 -1.38
C HIS A 17 -21.25 8.56 -0.12
N THR A 18 -21.91 9.72 -0.24
CA THR A 18 -22.63 10.33 0.89
C THR A 18 -23.93 9.60 1.18
N LEU A 19 -24.67 9.12 0.16
CA LEU A 19 -25.85 8.27 0.32
C LEU A 19 -25.44 6.95 0.99
N ILE A 20 -24.37 6.26 0.58
CA ILE A 20 -23.99 4.99 1.21
C ILE A 20 -23.60 5.19 2.68
N VAL A 21 -22.88 6.25 3.04
CA VAL A 21 -22.49 6.52 4.44
C VAL A 21 -23.66 7.04 5.26
N THR A 22 -24.53 7.89 4.71
CA THR A 22 -25.72 8.38 5.40
C THR A 22 -26.81 7.31 5.50
N ILE A 23 -26.99 6.46 4.47
CA ILE A 23 -27.82 5.25 4.50
C ILE A 23 -27.23 4.28 5.52
N PHE A 24 -25.96 3.92 5.48
CA PHE A 24 -25.39 3.01 6.50
C PHE A 24 -25.56 3.55 7.93
N SER A 25 -25.35 4.86 8.13
CA SER A 25 -25.46 5.47 9.47
C SER A 25 -26.90 5.56 9.97
N ILE A 26 -27.87 5.79 9.07
CA ILE A 26 -29.31 5.76 9.38
C ILE A 26 -29.81 4.31 9.57
N PHE A 27 -29.34 3.38 8.75
CA PHE A 27 -29.72 1.96 8.80
C PHE A 27 -29.15 1.22 10.02
N ILE A 28 -28.01 1.64 10.57
CA ILE A 28 -27.46 1.06 11.81
C ILE A 28 -28.29 1.49 13.05
N GLN A 29 -29.05 2.59 12.96
CA GLN A 29 -29.87 3.10 14.08
C GLN A 29 -31.34 2.65 14.06
N GLN A 30 -31.86 2.18 12.91
CA GLN A 30 -33.23 1.71 12.78
C GLN A 30 -33.30 0.19 12.91
N SER A 31 -34.34 -0.32 13.57
CA SER A 31 -34.52 -1.77 13.65
C SER A 31 -34.87 -2.33 12.25
N PRO A 32 -34.49 -3.58 11.93
CA PRO A 32 -34.84 -4.20 10.64
C PRO A 32 -36.36 -4.19 10.36
N GLU A 33 -37.17 -4.21 11.41
CA GLU A 33 -38.63 -4.15 11.37
C GLU A 33 -39.14 -2.78 10.90
N GLU A 34 -38.56 -1.68 11.40
CA GLU A 34 -38.90 -0.31 10.98
C GLU A 34 -38.54 -0.06 9.51
N LEU A 35 -37.38 -0.57 9.08
CA LEU A 35 -36.93 -0.51 7.69
C LEU A 35 -37.83 -1.31 6.76
N GLN A 36 -38.29 -2.49 7.18
CA GLN A 36 -39.21 -3.31 6.39
C GLN A 36 -40.57 -2.66 6.23
N VAL A 37 -41.12 -2.06 7.29
CA VAL A 37 -42.37 -1.30 7.23
C VAL A 37 -42.26 -0.11 6.27
N THR A 38 -41.11 0.57 6.27
CA THR A 38 -40.91 1.79 5.47
C THR A 38 -40.62 1.48 3.99
N THR A 39 -39.86 0.43 3.72
CA THR A 39 -39.35 0.12 2.37
C THR A 39 -40.08 -1.01 1.66
N GLY A 40 -40.84 -1.84 2.39
CA GLY A 40 -41.45 -3.07 1.88
C GLY A 40 -40.46 -4.19 1.57
N ILE A 41 -39.17 -4.00 1.85
CA ILE A 41 -38.10 -4.98 1.64
C ILE A 41 -37.88 -5.72 2.95
N GLU A 42 -37.75 -7.04 2.91
CA GLU A 42 -37.36 -7.82 4.09
C GLU A 42 -35.87 -7.56 4.39
N HIS A 43 -35.59 -6.94 5.54
CA HIS A 43 -34.22 -6.62 5.96
C HIS A 43 -33.72 -7.71 6.89
N PHE A 44 -32.79 -8.54 6.40
CA PHE A 44 -32.06 -9.47 7.23
C PHE A 44 -30.78 -8.80 7.75
N CYS A 45 -30.69 -8.60 9.07
CA CYS A 45 -29.45 -8.16 9.72
C CYS A 45 -28.76 -9.39 10.32
N PRO A 46 -27.73 -9.95 9.67
CA PRO A 46 -27.01 -11.10 10.21
C PRO A 46 -26.34 -10.74 11.53
N GLU A 47 -26.09 -11.74 12.38
CA GLU A 47 -25.17 -11.55 13.51
C GLU A 47 -23.77 -11.16 12.99
N VAL A 48 -23.09 -10.27 13.73
CA VAL A 48 -21.78 -9.70 13.31
C VAL A 48 -20.71 -10.77 13.09
N ASP A 49 -20.85 -11.95 13.70
CA ASP A 49 -19.93 -13.07 13.54
C ASP A 49 -20.32 -14.04 12.41
N ASN A 50 -21.38 -13.74 11.67
CA ASN A 50 -21.79 -14.47 10.49
C ASN A 50 -20.89 -14.12 9.31
N LEU A 51 -19.78 -14.84 9.18
CA LEU A 51 -18.74 -14.63 8.16
C LEU A 51 -19.21 -14.89 6.71
N LYS A 52 -20.44 -15.40 6.51
CA LYS A 52 -21.04 -15.49 5.18
C LYS A 52 -21.40 -14.10 4.65
N TYR A 53 -21.95 -13.26 5.52
CA TYR A 53 -22.43 -11.90 5.21
C TYR A 53 -21.45 -10.81 5.69
N PHE A 54 -20.80 -11.01 6.84
CA PHE A 54 -19.71 -10.16 7.32
C PHE A 54 -18.36 -10.67 6.83
N ARG A 55 -18.08 -10.43 5.54
CA ARG A 55 -16.79 -10.79 4.92
C ARG A 55 -15.74 -9.73 5.22
N SER A 56 -14.47 -10.15 5.33
CA SER A 56 -13.36 -9.20 5.40
C SER A 56 -13.23 -8.44 4.08
N LYS A 57 -12.69 -7.21 4.13
CA LYS A 57 -12.41 -6.43 2.91
C LYS A 57 -11.49 -7.17 1.95
N ASN A 58 -10.53 -7.93 2.47
CA ASN A 58 -9.65 -8.79 1.68
C ASN A 58 -10.42 -9.87 0.90
N ALA A 59 -11.38 -10.54 1.55
CA ALA A 59 -12.21 -11.54 0.89
C ALA A 59 -13.09 -10.93 -0.21
N ALA A 60 -13.73 -9.80 0.09
CA ALA A 60 -14.53 -9.07 -0.91
C ALA A 60 -13.68 -8.58 -2.09
N PHE A 61 -12.52 -7.99 -1.81
CA PHE A 61 -11.61 -7.51 -2.85
C PHE A 61 -11.09 -8.63 -3.75
N ALA A 62 -10.73 -9.78 -3.18
CA ALA A 62 -10.35 -10.96 -3.96
C ALA A 62 -11.53 -11.49 -4.82
N GLN A 63 -12.75 -11.49 -4.27
CA GLN A 63 -13.96 -11.87 -5.01
C GLN A 63 -14.19 -10.98 -6.24
N TYR A 64 -13.90 -9.68 -6.16
CA TYR A 64 -13.98 -8.79 -7.32
C TYR A 64 -13.09 -9.26 -8.47
N PHE A 65 -11.82 -9.57 -8.21
CA PHE A 65 -10.91 -10.06 -9.26
C PHE A 65 -11.35 -11.43 -9.79
N ALA A 66 -11.90 -12.29 -8.94
CA ALA A 66 -12.38 -13.60 -9.35
C ALA A 66 -13.64 -13.53 -10.23
N ASP A 67 -14.62 -12.71 -9.84
CA ASP A 67 -15.96 -12.73 -10.45
C ASP A 67 -16.18 -11.68 -11.53
N MET A 68 -15.65 -10.47 -11.33
CA MET A 68 -15.85 -9.33 -12.21
C MET A 68 -14.76 -9.28 -13.28
N GLU A 69 -13.50 -9.47 -12.87
CA GLU A 69 -12.36 -9.48 -13.80
C GLU A 69 -12.09 -10.90 -14.36
N GLY A 70 -12.66 -11.95 -13.77
CA GLY A 70 -12.63 -13.32 -14.31
C GLY A 70 -11.31 -14.06 -14.11
N PHE A 71 -10.55 -13.77 -13.05
CA PHE A 71 -9.25 -14.39 -12.80
C PHE A 71 -9.31 -15.52 -11.75
N ASP A 72 -8.63 -16.63 -12.02
CA ASP A 72 -8.43 -17.68 -11.02
C ASP A 72 -7.34 -17.29 -10.00
N LEU A 73 -7.62 -17.46 -8.71
CA LEU A 73 -6.69 -17.16 -7.61
C LEU A 73 -5.87 -18.41 -7.22
N VAL A 74 -5.11 -18.95 -8.17
CA VAL A 74 -4.32 -20.19 -8.00
C VAL A 74 -3.10 -19.97 -7.10
N ARG A 75 -2.38 -18.86 -7.30
CA ARG A 75 -1.22 -18.44 -6.49
C ARG A 75 -1.15 -16.92 -6.48
N THR A 76 -2.09 -16.27 -5.79
CA THR A 76 -2.31 -14.84 -5.97
C THR A 76 -2.20 -14.09 -4.66
N THR A 77 -1.49 -12.96 -4.69
CA THR A 77 -1.55 -11.99 -3.59
C THR A 77 -2.49 -10.86 -4.00
N CYS A 78 -3.47 -10.56 -3.15
CA CYS A 78 -4.34 -9.39 -3.31
C CYS A 78 -3.95 -8.31 -2.29
N ILE A 79 -3.75 -7.07 -2.75
CA ILE A 79 -3.45 -5.89 -1.93
C ILE A 79 -4.53 -4.84 -2.14
N TYR A 80 -5.40 -4.65 -1.15
CA TYR A 80 -6.35 -3.54 -1.14
C TYR A 80 -5.74 -2.33 -0.43
N MET A 81 -5.23 -1.39 -1.21
CA MET A 81 -4.51 -0.21 -0.72
C MET A 81 -5.47 0.97 -0.53
N ARG A 82 -5.60 1.40 0.73
CA ARG A 82 -6.35 2.60 1.12
C ARG A 82 -5.40 3.77 1.30
N ARG A 83 -5.91 4.83 1.96
CA ARG A 83 -5.11 5.99 2.33
C ARG A 83 -3.98 5.63 3.29
N GLU A 84 -4.28 4.94 4.38
CA GLU A 84 -3.32 4.72 5.48
C GLU A 84 -2.94 3.25 5.69
N THR A 85 -3.74 2.33 5.16
CA THR A 85 -3.60 0.89 5.38
C THR A 85 -3.62 0.15 4.06
N SER A 86 -2.81 -0.90 3.98
CA SER A 86 -2.89 -1.90 2.91
C SER A 86 -3.35 -3.20 3.53
N ASP A 87 -4.53 -3.65 3.11
CA ASP A 87 -5.09 -4.93 3.50
C ASP A 87 -4.56 -5.98 2.50
N ILE A 88 -3.84 -6.99 3.00
CA ILE A 88 -3.12 -7.99 2.18
C ILE A 88 -3.76 -9.35 2.40
N SER A 89 -3.96 -10.11 1.32
CA SER A 89 -4.35 -11.52 1.39
C SER A 89 -3.59 -12.36 0.38
N VAL A 90 -3.24 -13.58 0.79
CA VAL A 90 -2.57 -14.57 -0.05
C VAL A 90 -3.54 -15.73 -0.28
N TRP A 91 -3.71 -16.07 -1.55
CA TRP A 91 -4.63 -17.10 -2.03
C TRP A 91 -3.86 -18.20 -2.73
N TYR A 92 -4.19 -19.44 -2.40
CA TYR A 92 -3.64 -20.63 -3.03
C TYR A 92 -4.77 -21.59 -3.38
N ASN A 93 -4.88 -21.96 -4.65
CA ASN A 93 -5.98 -22.79 -5.17
C ASN A 93 -7.38 -22.27 -4.76
N ASN A 94 -7.62 -20.96 -4.91
CA ASN A 94 -8.85 -20.28 -4.50
C ASN A 94 -9.17 -20.35 -3.00
N GLU A 95 -8.23 -20.79 -2.16
CA GLU A 95 -8.36 -20.77 -0.70
C GLU A 95 -7.53 -19.63 -0.11
N LEU A 96 -8.14 -18.85 0.80
CA LEU A 96 -7.43 -17.86 1.59
C LEU A 96 -6.51 -18.55 2.60
N ILE A 97 -5.20 -18.45 2.40
CA ILE A 97 -4.19 -19.07 3.28
C ILE A 97 -3.55 -18.09 4.27
N HIS A 98 -3.65 -16.79 4.00
CA HIS A 98 -3.18 -15.75 4.89
C HIS A 98 -3.87 -14.41 4.62
N GLN A 99 -4.10 -13.62 5.67
CA GLN A 99 -4.49 -12.22 5.55
C GLN A 99 -3.88 -11.38 6.68
N CYS A 100 -3.51 -10.14 6.37
CA CYS A 100 -3.10 -9.15 7.36
C CYS A 100 -3.45 -7.72 6.88
N SER A 101 -3.25 -6.74 7.75
CA SER A 101 -3.35 -5.32 7.42
C SER A 101 -2.12 -4.61 7.98
N VAL A 102 -1.48 -3.79 7.16
CA VAL A 102 -0.31 -3.00 7.55
C VAL A 102 -0.65 -1.51 7.46
N LEU A 103 -0.14 -0.71 8.38
CA LEU A 103 -0.36 0.75 8.41
C LEU A 103 0.52 1.47 7.37
N PHE A 104 0.65 0.95 6.15
CA PHE A 104 1.50 1.51 5.10
C PHE A 104 0.78 1.44 3.76
N ALA A 105 0.61 2.58 3.08
CA ALA A 105 -0.30 2.73 1.94
C ALA A 105 -0.11 4.09 1.23
N GLY A 106 -1.06 4.50 0.39
CA GLY A 106 -0.94 5.66 -0.50
C GLY A 106 -0.49 6.97 0.16
N ARG A 107 -0.90 7.26 1.39
CA ARG A 107 -0.42 8.43 2.16
C ARG A 107 1.10 8.43 2.31
N HIS A 108 1.65 7.30 2.74
CA HIS A 108 3.08 7.12 3.02
C HIS A 108 3.92 7.04 1.75
N LEU A 109 3.26 6.81 0.61
CA LEU A 109 3.88 6.69 -0.71
C LEU A 109 3.76 7.97 -1.55
N LEU A 110 2.98 8.97 -1.13
CA LEU A 110 2.71 10.15 -1.95
C LEU A 110 2.48 11.40 -1.09
N SER A 111 1.40 11.41 -0.30
CA SER A 111 0.94 12.60 0.42
C SER A 111 1.98 13.10 1.43
N ASP A 112 2.61 12.20 2.19
CA ASP A 112 3.61 12.56 3.20
C ASP A 112 4.86 13.21 2.55
N PHE A 113 5.24 12.82 1.32
CA PHE A 113 6.35 13.43 0.61
C PHE A 113 6.01 14.84 0.12
N LEU A 114 4.82 15.01 -0.49
CA LEU A 114 4.36 16.32 -0.95
C LEU A 114 4.17 17.32 0.20
N GLU A 115 3.78 16.82 1.38
CA GLU A 115 3.70 17.62 2.60
C GLU A 115 5.08 18.06 3.12
N LEU A 116 6.09 17.20 3.03
CA LEU A 116 7.46 17.54 3.41
C LEU A 116 8.12 18.53 2.45
N ASN A 117 7.70 18.56 1.18
CA ASN A 117 8.22 19.48 0.18
C ASN A 117 7.09 20.28 -0.52
N PRO A 118 6.47 21.24 0.18
CA PRO A 118 5.36 22.02 -0.37
C PRO A 118 5.77 22.89 -1.57
N ASN A 119 7.05 23.30 -1.63
CA ASN A 119 7.61 24.04 -2.76
C ASN A 119 7.58 23.22 -4.04
N PHE A 120 8.03 21.97 -3.98
CA PHE A 120 7.93 21.05 -5.11
C PHE A 120 6.48 20.80 -5.50
N PHE A 121 5.58 20.55 -4.53
CA PHE A 121 4.15 20.40 -4.80
C PHE A 121 3.57 21.61 -5.56
N SER A 122 3.90 22.82 -5.11
CA SER A 122 3.45 24.06 -5.77
C SER A 122 3.98 24.20 -7.19
N GLN A 123 5.24 23.87 -7.42
CA GLN A 123 5.84 23.91 -8.76
C GLN A 123 5.20 22.87 -9.67
N LEU A 124 5.09 21.62 -9.19
CA LEU A 124 4.55 20.49 -9.94
C LEU A 124 3.12 20.75 -10.44
N PHE A 125 2.30 21.37 -9.60
CA PHE A 125 0.88 21.61 -9.88
C PHE A 125 0.53 23.08 -10.18
N GLU A 126 1.52 23.95 -10.31
CA GLU A 126 1.35 25.40 -10.52
C GLU A 126 0.39 26.04 -9.48
N GLN A 127 0.49 25.61 -8.22
CA GLN A 127 -0.37 26.09 -7.13
C GLN A 127 0.26 27.26 -6.38
N ASN A 128 -0.56 28.16 -5.84
CA ASN A 128 -0.09 29.26 -5.02
C ASN A 128 0.30 28.77 -3.61
N LEU A 129 1.61 28.75 -3.30
CA LEU A 129 2.16 28.34 -2.00
C LEU A 129 1.51 29.02 -0.80
N ARG A 130 1.11 30.29 -0.95
CA ARG A 130 0.55 31.06 0.17
C ARG A 130 -0.74 30.44 0.70
N ASP A 131 -1.53 29.84 -0.17
CA ASP A 131 -2.83 29.25 0.19
C ASP A 131 -2.63 27.94 0.96
N TRP A 132 -1.55 27.22 0.65
CA TRP A 132 -1.20 25.95 1.29
C TRP A 132 -0.44 26.13 2.60
N ASN A 133 0.48 27.10 2.69
CA ASN A 133 1.28 27.38 3.89
C ASN A 133 0.45 27.91 5.06
N GLN A 134 -0.78 28.39 4.82
CA GLN A 134 -1.69 28.85 5.87
C GLN A 134 -2.51 27.73 6.51
N LEU A 135 -2.47 26.52 5.93
CA LEU A 135 -3.21 25.38 6.43
C LEU A 135 -2.47 24.74 7.61
N THR A 136 -3.23 24.32 8.62
CA THR A 136 -2.70 23.39 9.64
C THR A 136 -2.39 22.05 9.00
N GLU A 137 -1.51 21.25 9.59
CA GLU A 137 -1.09 19.93 9.08
C GLU A 137 -2.29 19.05 8.63
N ASP A 138 -3.31 18.93 9.49
CA ASP A 138 -4.51 18.14 9.17
C ASP A 138 -5.33 18.70 8.01
N LYS A 139 -5.43 20.04 7.93
CA LYS A 139 -6.16 20.72 6.86
C LYS A 139 -5.40 20.63 5.54
N PHE A 140 -4.07 20.77 5.59
CA PHE A 140 -3.20 20.59 4.44
C PHE A 140 -3.41 19.19 3.86
N ARG A 141 -3.37 18.15 4.70
CA ARG A 141 -3.58 16.76 4.31
C ARG A 141 -4.95 16.52 3.66
N ALA A 142 -6.02 16.94 4.33
CA ALA A 142 -7.37 16.77 3.80
C ALA A 142 -7.56 17.50 2.46
N THR A 143 -6.99 18.71 2.34
CA THR A 143 -7.04 19.50 1.11
C THR A 143 -6.22 18.85 -0.01
N LEU A 144 -5.03 18.34 0.31
CA LEU A 144 -4.16 17.63 -0.63
C LEU A 144 -4.86 16.38 -1.17
N ASP A 145 -5.49 15.59 -0.32
CA ASP A 145 -6.18 14.37 -0.77
C ASP A 145 -7.34 14.68 -1.73
N VAL A 146 -8.15 15.70 -1.42
CA VAL A 146 -9.22 16.16 -2.31
C VAL A 146 -8.66 16.70 -3.62
N PHE A 147 -7.56 17.45 -3.55
CA PHE A 147 -6.89 18.01 -4.72
C PHE A 147 -6.36 16.89 -5.63
N LEU A 148 -5.61 15.94 -5.08
CA LEU A 148 -5.04 14.82 -5.80
C LEU A 148 -6.15 13.98 -6.44
N ARG A 149 -7.24 13.68 -5.75
CA ARG A 149 -8.38 12.95 -6.32
C ARG A 149 -8.98 13.64 -7.55
N ARG A 150 -8.94 14.98 -7.62
CA ARG A 150 -9.52 15.76 -8.72
C ARG A 150 -8.54 16.04 -9.85
N LYS A 151 -7.24 16.11 -9.57
CA LYS A 151 -6.24 16.66 -10.49
C LYS A 151 -5.18 15.65 -10.93
N SER A 152 -4.93 14.60 -10.14
CA SER A 152 -3.82 13.65 -10.41
C SER A 152 -3.94 13.01 -11.78
N GLN A 153 -5.09 12.45 -12.14
CA GLN A 153 -5.27 11.76 -13.42
C GLN A 153 -5.06 12.67 -14.63
N ASN A 154 -5.57 13.91 -14.55
CA ASN A 154 -5.37 14.89 -15.61
C ASN A 154 -3.91 15.37 -15.68
N TRP A 155 -3.24 15.51 -14.53
CA TRP A 155 -1.83 15.86 -14.48
C TRP A 155 -0.98 14.73 -15.07
N LEU A 156 -1.19 13.49 -14.63
CA LEU A 156 -0.47 12.30 -15.10
C LEU A 156 -0.58 12.15 -16.62
N LYS A 157 -1.79 12.30 -17.17
CA LYS A 157 -2.02 12.17 -18.62
C LYS A 157 -1.31 13.23 -19.47
N ASN A 158 -1.15 14.46 -18.96
CA ASN A 158 -0.73 15.60 -19.78
C ASN A 158 0.63 16.19 -19.41
N LYS A 159 1.16 15.88 -18.23
CA LYS A 159 2.36 16.51 -17.66
C LYS A 159 3.42 15.52 -17.17
N ARG A 160 3.10 14.22 -17.02
CA ARG A 160 4.03 13.22 -16.44
C ARG A 160 5.31 13.06 -17.26
N ASP A 161 5.21 12.98 -18.58
CA ASP A 161 6.36 12.72 -19.46
C ASP A 161 7.30 13.93 -19.51
N PHE A 162 6.74 15.15 -19.41
CA PHE A 162 7.53 16.38 -19.38
C PHE A 162 8.28 16.61 -18.06
N ALA A 163 7.97 15.83 -17.01
CA ALA A 163 8.61 15.94 -15.71
C ALA A 163 9.79 14.97 -15.54
N GLU A 164 10.03 14.09 -16.51
CA GLU A 164 10.99 12.99 -16.39
C GLU A 164 12.44 13.47 -16.21
N ASP A 165 12.82 14.54 -16.91
CA ASP A 165 14.16 15.15 -16.82
C ASP A 165 14.38 15.98 -15.55
N ASP A 166 13.34 16.26 -14.76
CA ASP A 166 13.47 17.07 -13.53
C ASP A 166 14.12 16.22 -12.41
N PRO A 167 15.32 16.59 -11.91
CA PRO A 167 15.98 15.85 -10.85
C PRO A 167 15.18 15.78 -9.54
N LYS A 168 14.35 16.80 -9.24
CA LYS A 168 13.46 16.79 -8.07
C LYS A 168 12.32 15.82 -8.28
N PHE A 169 11.76 15.77 -9.49
CA PHE A 169 10.75 14.78 -9.84
C PHE A 169 11.33 13.37 -9.78
N GLN A 170 12.50 13.09 -10.36
CA GLN A 170 13.22 11.81 -10.22
C GLN A 170 13.45 11.41 -8.76
N GLY A 171 13.82 12.37 -7.91
CA GLY A 171 13.92 12.14 -6.47
C GLY A 171 12.60 11.70 -5.83
N PHE A 172 11.49 12.30 -6.25
CA PHE A 172 10.14 11.93 -5.83
C PHE A 172 9.77 10.51 -6.29
N ILE A 173 9.96 10.17 -7.57
CA ILE A 173 9.60 8.85 -8.10
C ILE A 173 10.41 7.75 -7.42
N ARG A 174 11.71 8.01 -7.18
CA ARG A 174 12.59 7.10 -6.42
C ARG A 174 12.08 6.85 -5.01
N LEU A 175 11.62 7.88 -4.27
CA LEU A 175 11.03 7.69 -2.94
C LEU A 175 9.78 6.81 -2.99
N MET A 176 8.90 7.07 -3.95
CA MET A 176 7.70 6.27 -4.17
C MET A 176 8.06 4.81 -4.48
N ALA A 177 9.03 4.59 -5.38
CA ALA A 177 9.51 3.28 -5.81
C ALA A 177 10.13 2.48 -4.65
N ILE A 178 10.99 3.10 -3.84
CA ILE A 178 11.53 2.47 -2.63
C ILE A 178 10.39 2.07 -1.68
N GLY A 179 9.39 2.94 -1.51
CA GLY A 179 8.27 2.66 -0.62
C GLY A 179 7.43 1.48 -1.08
N ILE A 180 6.98 1.47 -2.34
CA ILE A 180 6.17 0.37 -2.86
C ILE A 180 6.98 -0.92 -3.01
N GLY A 181 8.24 -0.82 -3.42
CA GLY A 181 9.17 -1.94 -3.49
C GLY A 181 9.37 -2.59 -2.12
N GLY A 182 9.46 -1.78 -1.06
CA GLY A 182 9.51 -2.27 0.32
C GLY A 182 8.23 -3.01 0.72
N LEU A 183 7.04 -2.55 0.31
CA LEU A 183 5.80 -3.28 0.54
C LEU A 183 5.79 -4.63 -0.17
N TYR A 184 6.26 -4.70 -1.42
CA TYR A 184 6.36 -5.97 -2.17
C TYR A 184 7.41 -6.90 -1.58
N TYR A 185 8.55 -6.39 -1.12
CA TYR A 185 9.54 -7.16 -0.39
C TYR A 185 8.94 -7.76 0.90
N TYR A 186 8.15 -6.99 1.64
CA TYR A 186 7.41 -7.46 2.81
C TYR A 186 6.39 -8.56 2.48
N VAL A 187 5.68 -8.44 1.35
CA VAL A 187 4.80 -9.51 0.87
C VAL A 187 5.64 -10.75 0.51
N GLY A 188 6.80 -10.56 -0.10
CA GLY A 188 7.73 -11.63 -0.45
C GLY A 188 8.16 -12.41 0.78
N THR A 189 8.65 -11.71 1.80
CA THR A 189 9.04 -12.35 3.07
C THR A 189 7.88 -13.09 3.73
N THR A 190 6.66 -12.56 3.60
CA THR A 190 5.44 -13.24 4.04
C THR A 190 5.23 -14.56 3.28
N LEU A 191 5.40 -14.58 1.95
CA LEU A 191 5.31 -15.80 1.14
C LEU A 191 6.38 -16.83 1.55
N GLY A 192 7.63 -16.40 1.74
CA GLY A 192 8.71 -17.26 2.20
C GLY A 192 8.40 -17.92 3.56
N VAL A 193 7.83 -17.18 4.50
CA VAL A 193 7.42 -17.74 5.80
C VAL A 193 6.21 -18.68 5.66
N LEU A 194 5.26 -18.39 4.78
CA LEU A 194 4.12 -19.29 4.52
C LEU A 194 4.59 -20.61 3.89
N GLU A 195 5.62 -20.59 3.03
CA GLU A 195 6.25 -21.77 2.46
C GLU A 195 6.96 -22.60 3.53
N GLN A 196 7.78 -21.98 4.37
CA GLN A 196 8.47 -22.65 5.48
C GLN A 196 7.50 -23.30 6.47
N LYS A 197 6.31 -22.69 6.66
CA LYS A 197 5.23 -23.22 7.51
C LYS A 197 4.37 -24.28 6.81
N GLY A 198 4.64 -24.60 5.55
CA GLY A 198 3.87 -25.57 4.74
C GLY A 198 2.46 -25.11 4.37
N LYS A 199 2.12 -23.83 4.58
CA LYS A 199 0.82 -23.24 4.19
C LYS A 199 0.77 -22.88 2.70
N TYR A 200 1.91 -22.52 2.13
CA TYR A 200 2.09 -22.27 0.71
C TYR A 200 2.99 -23.37 0.15
N GLN A 201 2.49 -24.15 -0.82
CA GLN A 201 3.17 -25.36 -1.31
C GLN A 201 3.99 -25.13 -2.58
N SER A 202 4.11 -23.88 -3.03
CA SER A 202 4.91 -23.50 -4.19
C SER A 202 6.16 -22.73 -3.76
N ARG A 203 7.22 -22.80 -4.57
CA ARG A 203 8.42 -21.95 -4.47
C ARG A 203 8.49 -20.95 -5.62
N GLU A 204 7.33 -20.56 -6.11
CA GLU A 204 7.12 -19.52 -7.11
C GLU A 204 6.49 -18.30 -6.45
N ILE A 205 6.82 -17.11 -6.92
CA ILE A 205 6.16 -15.89 -6.47
C ILE A 205 4.72 -15.82 -6.99
N THR A 206 3.93 -14.92 -6.42
CA THR A 206 2.52 -14.75 -6.83
C THR A 206 2.36 -13.55 -7.74
N PRO A 207 1.53 -13.61 -8.82
CA PRO A 207 0.94 -12.40 -9.37
C PRO A 207 0.26 -11.58 -8.27
N VAL A 208 0.40 -10.26 -8.37
CA VAL A 208 -0.14 -9.33 -7.37
C VAL A 208 -1.30 -8.55 -7.99
N TYR A 209 -2.47 -8.68 -7.39
CA TYR A 209 -3.67 -7.92 -7.75
C TYR A 209 -3.84 -6.79 -6.74
N ILE A 210 -3.73 -5.56 -7.21
CA ILE A 210 -3.71 -4.37 -6.35
C ILE A 210 -4.82 -3.39 -6.76
N GLY A 211 -5.43 -2.77 -5.77
CA GLY A 211 -6.58 -1.88 -5.98
C GLY A 211 -6.87 -1.00 -4.78
N GLY A 212 -8.04 -0.37 -4.78
CA GLY A 212 -8.40 0.69 -3.85
C GLY A 212 -7.76 2.04 -4.20
N ASN A 213 -8.32 3.13 -3.69
CA ASN A 213 -7.91 4.48 -4.10
C ASN A 213 -6.42 4.78 -3.84
N GLY A 214 -5.82 4.18 -2.81
CA GLY A 214 -4.40 4.37 -2.51
C GLY A 214 -3.47 3.77 -3.57
N SER A 215 -3.90 2.72 -4.27
CA SER A 215 -3.11 2.05 -5.33
C SER A 215 -2.85 2.94 -6.55
N GLN A 216 -3.61 4.03 -6.71
CA GLN A 216 -3.46 4.98 -7.82
C GLN A 216 -2.08 5.67 -7.82
N VAL A 217 -1.32 5.60 -6.71
CA VAL A 217 0.08 6.04 -6.64
C VAL A 217 0.97 5.30 -7.66
N LEU A 218 0.62 4.07 -8.06
CA LEU A 218 1.40 3.29 -9.03
C LEU A 218 1.43 3.97 -10.41
N ASN A 219 0.39 4.71 -10.77
CA ASN A 219 0.34 5.43 -12.04
C ASN A 219 1.37 6.57 -12.12
N TRP A 220 1.92 7.02 -11.00
CA TRP A 220 2.97 8.04 -10.96
C TRP A 220 4.35 7.48 -11.33
N LEU A 221 4.55 6.17 -11.14
CA LEU A 221 5.82 5.50 -11.30
C LEU A 221 6.16 5.13 -12.75
N VAL A 222 5.23 5.36 -13.68
CA VAL A 222 5.38 4.97 -15.09
C VAL A 222 5.28 6.18 -15.99
N GLU A 223 6.07 6.20 -17.04
CA GLU A 223 5.82 7.03 -18.22
C GLU A 223 4.37 6.89 -18.74
N GLY A 224 3.83 7.95 -19.32
CA GLY A 224 2.44 8.02 -19.78
C GLY A 224 1.39 8.04 -18.66
N GLY A 225 1.81 7.94 -17.39
CA GLY A 225 0.93 8.14 -16.23
C GLY A 225 -0.11 7.04 -16.02
N ARG A 226 0.17 5.81 -16.47
CA ARG A 226 -0.71 4.64 -16.32
C ARG A 226 0.12 3.37 -16.16
N LEU A 227 -0.11 2.64 -15.06
CA LEU A 227 0.56 1.36 -14.85
C LEU A 227 0.14 0.36 -15.93
N LEU A 228 1.14 -0.20 -16.62
CA LEU A 228 1.00 -1.31 -17.54
C LEU A 228 1.67 -2.55 -16.95
N ALA A 229 1.25 -3.73 -17.38
CA ALA A 229 1.74 -4.99 -16.81
C ALA A 229 3.18 -5.34 -17.24
N ASP A 230 3.71 -4.61 -18.22
CA ASP A 230 5.04 -4.72 -18.81
C ASP A 230 5.91 -3.46 -18.57
N SER A 231 5.48 -2.55 -17.70
CA SER A 231 6.31 -1.42 -17.27
C SER A 231 7.48 -1.87 -16.41
N GLU A 232 8.60 -1.16 -16.48
CA GLU A 232 9.82 -1.39 -15.67
C GLU A 232 9.54 -1.52 -14.17
N ILE A 233 8.65 -0.67 -13.64
CA ILE A 233 8.24 -0.75 -12.23
C ILE A 233 7.56 -2.08 -11.90
N SER A 234 6.79 -2.68 -12.81
CA SER A 234 6.15 -3.98 -12.55
C SER A 234 7.21 -5.08 -12.40
N ASP A 235 8.27 -5.03 -13.20
CA ASP A 235 9.39 -5.96 -13.13
C ASP A 235 10.19 -5.77 -11.84
N LEU A 236 10.45 -4.51 -11.45
CA LEU A 236 11.08 -4.18 -10.18
C LEU A 236 10.26 -4.69 -8.99
N LEU A 237 8.94 -4.49 -9.00
CA LEU A 237 8.03 -4.97 -7.96
C LEU A 237 8.02 -6.50 -7.86
N SER A 238 7.99 -7.20 -9.00
CA SER A 238 8.12 -8.65 -9.06
C SER A 238 9.46 -9.12 -8.49
N GLN A 239 10.55 -8.43 -8.82
CA GLN A 239 11.88 -8.75 -8.30
C GLN A 239 11.98 -8.51 -6.79
N MET A 240 11.36 -7.47 -6.25
CA MET A 240 11.30 -7.25 -4.80
C MET A 240 10.53 -8.37 -4.09
N LEU A 241 9.42 -8.83 -4.67
CA LEU A 241 8.66 -9.97 -4.16
C LEU A 241 9.52 -11.25 -4.14
N ASN A 242 10.28 -11.48 -5.22
CA ASN A 242 11.19 -12.62 -5.35
C ASN A 242 12.31 -12.59 -4.31
N LYS A 243 13.10 -11.50 -4.27
CA LYS A 243 14.19 -11.32 -3.30
C LYS A 243 13.70 -11.43 -1.85
N GLY A 244 12.52 -10.88 -1.56
CA GLY A 244 11.90 -10.98 -0.23
C GLY A 244 11.48 -12.39 0.14
N SER A 245 10.98 -13.18 -0.81
CA SER A 245 10.56 -14.56 -0.58
C SER A 245 11.71 -15.55 -0.38
N GLY A 246 12.91 -15.22 -0.87
CA GLY A 246 14.03 -16.16 -0.92
C GLY A 246 13.79 -17.30 -1.91
N PHE A 247 12.83 -17.14 -2.83
CA PHE A 247 12.63 -18.06 -3.94
C PHE A 247 13.72 -17.82 -5.00
N ASN A 248 13.92 -18.81 -5.88
CA ASN A 248 14.79 -18.67 -7.05
C ASN A 248 13.92 -18.74 -8.30
N ASP A 249 12.84 -17.95 -8.27
CA ASP A 249 11.91 -17.87 -9.37
C ASP A 249 12.55 -17.08 -10.51
N ARG A 250 12.45 -17.59 -11.73
CA ARG A 250 12.95 -16.89 -12.93
C ARG A 250 11.83 -16.16 -13.66
N ILE A 251 10.59 -16.39 -13.26
CA ILE A 251 9.41 -15.77 -13.85
C ILE A 251 9.13 -14.49 -13.08
N LEU A 252 9.02 -13.38 -13.82
CA LEU A 252 8.50 -12.13 -13.28
C LEU A 252 6.98 -12.17 -13.37
N GLU A 253 6.34 -12.26 -12.20
CA GLU A 253 4.89 -12.26 -12.09
C GLU A 253 4.37 -10.83 -12.08
N LYS A 254 3.39 -10.56 -12.94
CA LYS A 254 2.96 -9.18 -13.24
C LYS A 254 2.06 -8.61 -12.16
N THR A 255 2.23 -7.32 -11.89
CA THR A 255 1.28 -6.55 -11.08
C THR A 255 0.06 -6.17 -11.92
N ARG A 256 -1.14 -6.42 -11.40
CA ARG A 256 -2.41 -6.02 -12.01
C ARG A 256 -3.09 -4.96 -11.16
N LEU A 257 -3.21 -3.76 -11.71
CA LEU A 257 -3.97 -2.67 -11.10
C LEU A 257 -5.46 -2.78 -11.50
N SER A 258 -6.33 -2.68 -10.49
CA SER A 258 -7.78 -2.59 -10.66
C SER A 258 -8.17 -1.47 -11.62
N GLN A 259 -9.13 -1.75 -12.51
CA GLN A 259 -9.68 -0.76 -13.43
C GLN A 259 -10.78 0.11 -12.81
N ARG A 260 -11.24 -0.24 -11.59
CA ARG A 260 -12.35 0.43 -10.89
C ARG A 260 -12.02 0.67 -9.41
N PRO A 261 -11.05 1.56 -9.12
CA PRO A 261 -10.73 1.92 -7.75
C PRO A 261 -11.98 2.41 -7.00
N GLU A 262 -12.11 2.00 -5.73
CA GLU A 262 -13.22 2.30 -4.80
C GLU A 262 -14.45 1.38 -4.94
N ASP A 263 -14.70 0.85 -6.13
CA ASP A 263 -15.87 -0.01 -6.38
C ASP A 263 -15.60 -1.50 -6.04
N GLU A 264 -14.34 -1.91 -5.93
CA GLU A 264 -13.95 -3.32 -5.90
C GLU A 264 -14.57 -4.07 -4.74
N VAL A 265 -14.47 -3.51 -3.53
CA VAL A 265 -15.01 -4.14 -2.32
C VAL A 265 -16.53 -4.23 -2.38
N ALA A 266 -17.21 -3.17 -2.82
CA ALA A 266 -18.67 -3.19 -2.94
C ALA A 266 -19.13 -4.23 -3.96
N CYS A 267 -18.44 -4.30 -5.10
CA CYS A 267 -18.70 -5.27 -6.14
C CYS A 267 -18.47 -6.71 -5.65
N GLY A 268 -17.32 -7.00 -5.04
CA GLY A 268 -17.02 -8.34 -4.53
C GLY A 268 -17.84 -8.76 -3.30
N LEU A 269 -18.50 -7.84 -2.60
CA LEU A 269 -19.48 -8.17 -1.55
C LEU A 269 -20.79 -8.72 -2.12
N VAL A 270 -21.19 -8.26 -3.31
CA VAL A 270 -22.46 -8.66 -3.94
C VAL A 270 -22.30 -9.81 -4.93
N LEU A 271 -21.06 -10.18 -5.28
CA LEU A 271 -20.74 -11.28 -6.18
C LEU A 271 -20.42 -12.57 -5.40
N ASP A 272 -20.86 -13.72 -5.93
CA ASP A 272 -20.65 -15.05 -5.33
C ASP A 272 -20.44 -16.17 -6.36
N ARG A 273 -19.98 -15.84 -7.58
CA ARG A 273 -19.85 -16.78 -8.69
C ARG A 273 -18.66 -17.72 -8.53
N ALA A 274 -17.50 -17.18 -8.18
CA ALA A 274 -16.28 -17.94 -7.96
C ALA A 274 -16.31 -18.61 -6.59
N LYS A 275 -15.89 -19.87 -6.58
CA LYS A 275 -15.81 -20.71 -5.38
C LYS A 275 -14.53 -20.43 -4.61
N LEU A 276 -14.32 -19.17 -4.26
CA LEU A 276 -13.29 -18.84 -3.30
C LEU A 276 -13.66 -19.49 -1.94
N THR A 277 -12.67 -19.84 -1.11
CA THR A 277 -12.91 -20.45 0.22
C THR A 277 -11.91 -19.95 1.28
N GLY A 278 -12.06 -20.38 2.54
CA GLY A 278 -11.07 -20.12 3.60
C GLY A 278 -11.29 -18.85 4.44
N TRP A 279 -12.05 -17.86 3.96
CA TRP A 279 -12.34 -16.63 4.74
C TRP A 279 -13.30 -16.82 5.91
N ASN A 280 -14.05 -17.93 5.93
CA ASN A 280 -14.99 -18.26 6.99
C ASN A 280 -14.33 -18.93 8.20
N LYS A 281 -13.01 -19.14 8.17
CA LYS A 281 -12.26 -19.60 9.33
C LYS A 281 -12.09 -18.42 10.28
N LYS A 282 -12.59 -18.51 11.52
CA LYS A 282 -12.26 -17.59 12.63
C LYS A 282 -10.79 -17.80 13.03
N THR A 283 -9.85 -17.59 12.12
CA THR A 283 -8.44 -17.58 12.46
C THR A 283 -8.16 -16.27 13.17
N LYS A 284 -8.00 -16.33 14.50
CA LYS A 284 -7.04 -15.45 15.18
C LYS A 284 -5.66 -15.83 14.65
N GLU A 285 -5.37 -15.51 13.39
CA GLU A 285 -4.02 -15.66 12.89
C GLU A 285 -3.21 -14.58 13.58
N PRO A 286 -2.27 -14.95 14.48
CA PRO A 286 -1.31 -13.98 14.98
C PRO A 286 -0.67 -13.36 13.74
N LEU A 287 -0.43 -12.04 13.75
CA LEU A 287 0.55 -11.43 12.85
C LEU A 287 1.71 -12.42 12.73
N ILE A 288 2.04 -12.82 11.50
CA ILE A 288 3.10 -13.80 11.25
C ILE A 288 4.23 -13.48 12.20
N GLU A 289 4.47 -14.36 13.18
CA GLU A 289 5.56 -14.23 14.13
C GLU A 289 6.82 -14.05 13.29
N TRP A 290 7.25 -12.80 13.19
CA TRP A 290 8.50 -12.42 12.55
C TRP A 290 9.58 -13.25 13.24
N ILE A 291 10.31 -14.02 12.43
CA ILE A 291 11.39 -14.94 12.79
C ILE A 291 12.13 -14.47 14.04
N GLU A 292 11.84 -15.13 15.16
CA GLU A 292 12.64 -15.33 16.39
C GLU A 292 13.44 -14.15 16.99
N THR A 293 13.25 -12.91 16.57
CA THR A 293 13.99 -11.73 17.10
C THR A 293 13.13 -10.73 17.86
N LEU A 294 11.80 -10.88 17.84
CA LEU A 294 10.89 -9.99 18.56
C LEU A 294 9.87 -10.78 19.36
N LYS A 295 10.38 -11.52 20.35
CA LYS A 295 9.56 -11.76 21.54
C LYS A 295 9.30 -10.41 22.21
N PHE A 296 8.04 -9.99 22.27
CA PHE A 296 7.59 -9.03 23.28
C PHE A 296 7.60 -9.74 24.64
N GLU A 297 8.79 -10.01 25.18
CA GLU A 297 8.93 -10.48 26.55
C GLU A 297 8.78 -9.29 27.51
N GLY A 298 7.57 -9.16 28.06
CA GLY A 298 7.30 -8.38 29.27
C GLY A 298 6.40 -7.16 29.08
N ASN A 299 5.76 -6.76 30.19
CA ASN A 299 5.03 -5.51 30.37
C ASN A 299 5.71 -4.34 29.64
N ILE A 300 5.02 -3.73 28.64
CA ILE A 300 5.01 -2.37 28.02
C ILE A 300 6.30 -1.49 28.02
N ARG A 301 7.34 -1.83 28.78
CA ARG A 301 8.49 -1.02 29.14
C ARG A 301 9.74 -1.33 28.29
N LYS A 302 9.78 -2.45 27.55
CA LYS A 302 10.96 -2.85 26.76
C LYS A 302 10.61 -3.19 25.30
N LEU A 303 10.22 -2.18 24.52
CA LEU A 303 10.20 -2.31 23.06
C LEU A 303 11.66 -2.30 22.58
N LYS A 304 12.19 -3.46 22.18
CA LYS A 304 13.51 -3.58 21.57
C LYS A 304 13.41 -3.01 20.16
N ILE A 305 14.20 -1.99 19.86
CA ILE A 305 14.23 -1.41 18.51
C ILE A 305 14.76 -2.51 17.58
N PRO A 306 14.07 -2.83 16.47
CA PRO A 306 14.50 -3.88 15.57
C PRO A 306 15.84 -3.54 14.94
N ASP A 307 16.60 -4.58 14.64
CA ASP A 307 17.78 -4.45 13.80
C ASP A 307 17.38 -3.98 12.40
N LEU A 308 18.19 -3.11 11.80
CA LEU A 308 17.96 -2.58 10.46
C LEU A 308 18.47 -3.51 9.37
N VAL A 309 19.18 -4.60 9.70
CA VAL A 309 19.69 -5.57 8.70
C VAL A 309 18.65 -5.92 7.63
N PRO A 310 17.40 -6.35 7.94
CA PRO A 310 16.43 -6.68 6.89
C PRO A 310 16.05 -5.50 5.98
N LEU A 311 16.07 -4.28 6.53
CA LEU A 311 15.79 -3.06 5.79
C LEU A 311 16.96 -2.64 4.91
N ARG A 312 18.20 -2.85 5.38
CA ARG A 312 19.42 -2.66 4.59
C ARG A 312 19.48 -3.66 3.44
N THR A 313 19.25 -4.95 3.73
CA THR A 313 19.16 -6.02 2.74
C THR A 313 18.14 -5.69 1.65
N PHE A 314 16.95 -5.20 2.04
CA PHE A 314 15.95 -4.72 1.09
C PHE A 314 16.49 -3.58 0.20
N LEU A 315 17.10 -2.55 0.80
CA LEU A 315 17.57 -1.40 0.03
C LEU A 315 18.72 -1.78 -0.91
N ASP A 316 19.60 -2.70 -0.51
CA ASP A 316 20.62 -3.26 -1.38
C ASP A 316 20.00 -4.03 -2.55
N TYR A 317 19.03 -4.90 -2.27
CA TYR A 317 18.31 -5.61 -3.33
C TYR A 317 17.58 -4.68 -4.28
N PHE A 318 17.02 -3.58 -3.79
CA PHE A 318 16.39 -2.56 -4.63
C PHE A 318 17.40 -2.00 -5.64
N HIS A 319 18.58 -1.55 -5.20
CA HIS A 319 19.61 -1.00 -6.09
C HIS A 319 20.22 -2.05 -7.02
N VAL A 320 20.46 -3.26 -6.52
CA VAL A 320 20.91 -4.39 -7.35
C VAL A 320 19.88 -4.70 -8.43
N SER A 321 18.59 -4.68 -8.10
CA SER A 321 17.51 -4.99 -9.05
C SER A 321 17.34 -3.91 -10.12
N LEU A 322 17.50 -2.63 -9.78
CA LEU A 322 17.54 -1.56 -10.79
C LEU A 322 18.60 -1.85 -11.86
N LYS A 323 19.78 -2.32 -11.43
CA LYS A 323 20.87 -2.67 -12.33
C LYS A 323 20.64 -3.98 -13.09
N GLU A 324 20.19 -5.03 -12.40
CA GLU A 324 19.94 -6.36 -13.00
C GLU A 324 18.86 -6.32 -14.08
N LEU A 325 17.85 -5.49 -13.90
CA LEU A 325 16.71 -5.34 -14.81
C LEU A 325 16.90 -4.20 -15.83
N GLU A 326 18.04 -3.50 -15.79
CA GLU A 326 18.33 -2.36 -16.68
C GLU A 326 17.25 -1.27 -16.64
N ILE A 327 16.74 -0.96 -15.43
CA ILE A 327 15.68 0.04 -15.21
C ILE A 327 16.23 1.45 -15.49
N GLU A 328 15.60 2.17 -16.42
CA GLU A 328 15.95 3.54 -16.79
C GLU A 328 15.00 4.58 -16.17
N GLU A 329 13.72 4.25 -16.00
CA GLU A 329 12.67 5.17 -15.52
C GLU A 329 12.87 5.62 -14.06
N ILE A 330 13.63 4.84 -13.27
CA ILE A 330 13.86 5.05 -11.84
C ILE A 330 15.35 5.06 -11.53
N LEU A 331 15.90 6.25 -11.28
CA LEU A 331 17.31 6.40 -10.97
C LEU A 331 17.66 5.86 -9.56
N PRO A 332 18.85 5.31 -9.34
CA PRO A 332 19.33 4.87 -8.02
C PRO A 332 19.58 6.06 -7.07
N LEU A 333 19.77 5.80 -5.77
CA LEU A 333 20.25 6.83 -4.83
C LEU A 333 21.71 7.20 -5.17
N GLN A 334 21.95 8.47 -5.52
CA GLN A 334 23.21 8.94 -6.12
C GLN A 334 24.48 8.72 -5.28
N ASN A 335 24.37 8.57 -3.96
CA ASN A 335 25.51 8.36 -3.05
C ASN A 335 25.44 7.05 -2.28
N TYR A 336 24.46 6.20 -2.61
CA TYR A 336 24.30 4.93 -1.92
C TYR A 336 25.29 3.91 -2.48
N GLU A 337 26.13 3.36 -1.61
CA GLU A 337 27.14 2.36 -1.97
C GLU A 337 26.66 0.97 -1.53
N LEU A 338 26.75 -0.02 -2.42
CA LEU A 338 26.44 -1.40 -2.07
C LEU A 338 27.57 -1.98 -1.21
N GLY A 339 27.22 -2.68 -0.14
CA GLY A 339 28.18 -3.47 0.64
C GLY A 339 28.60 -4.75 -0.08
N ASP A 340 29.58 -5.45 0.48
CA ASP A 340 30.08 -6.74 -0.05
C ASP A 340 28.98 -7.81 -0.13
N GLU A 341 28.06 -7.79 0.84
CA GLU A 341 26.89 -8.67 0.90
C GLU A 341 25.62 -7.87 1.25
N PRO A 342 24.43 -8.28 0.78
CA PRO A 342 23.17 -7.59 1.10
C PRO A 342 22.90 -7.50 2.61
N GLY A 343 22.77 -6.28 3.12
CA GLY A 343 22.51 -5.98 4.52
C GLY A 343 23.76 -5.79 5.39
N ALA A 344 24.95 -5.85 4.79
CA ALA A 344 26.22 -5.59 5.46
C ALA A 344 26.23 -4.22 6.17
N GLU A 345 27.13 -4.08 7.13
CA GLU A 345 27.32 -2.80 7.83
C GLU A 345 27.82 -1.73 6.84
N PRO A 346 27.34 -0.49 6.95
CA PRO A 346 27.69 0.55 6.00
C PRO A 346 29.13 1.04 6.18
N GLU A 347 29.90 0.99 5.11
CA GLU A 347 31.29 1.49 5.11
C GLU A 347 31.38 2.98 4.70
N SER A 348 30.54 3.39 3.74
CA SER A 348 30.54 4.75 3.23
C SER A 348 29.98 5.74 4.26
N THR A 349 30.54 6.96 4.28
CA THR A 349 30.08 8.03 5.18
C THR A 349 28.61 8.39 4.94
N TYR A 350 28.16 8.34 3.68
CA TYR A 350 26.75 8.56 3.34
C TYR A 350 25.85 7.48 3.94
N ASN A 351 26.15 6.19 3.70
CA ASN A 351 25.34 5.09 4.21
C ASN A 351 25.32 5.06 5.74
N GLN A 352 26.46 5.29 6.40
CA GLN A 352 26.52 5.39 7.87
C GLN A 352 25.60 6.49 8.40
N THR A 353 25.59 7.65 7.74
CA THR A 353 24.72 8.77 8.11
C THR A 353 23.25 8.44 7.87
N LEU A 354 22.91 7.85 6.72
CA LEU A 354 21.57 7.41 6.37
C LEU A 354 21.02 6.44 7.41
N TRP A 355 21.74 5.37 7.72
CA TRP A 355 21.27 4.33 8.65
C TRP A 355 21.24 4.83 10.10
N ARG A 356 22.18 5.67 10.52
CA ARG A 356 22.11 6.35 11.83
C ARG A 356 20.86 7.22 11.95
N ASN A 357 20.56 8.03 10.94
CA ASN A 357 19.38 8.90 10.94
C ASN A 357 18.08 8.08 10.90
N THR A 358 18.05 6.98 10.13
CA THR A 358 16.92 6.04 10.07
C THR A 358 16.68 5.40 11.43
N GLN A 359 17.73 4.95 12.12
CA GLN A 359 17.63 4.41 13.48
C GLN A 359 17.08 5.43 14.48
N MET A 360 17.52 6.69 14.38
CA MET A 360 17.01 7.77 15.22
C MET A 360 15.52 8.04 14.97
N GLU A 361 15.10 8.11 13.71
CA GLU A 361 13.69 8.32 13.36
C GLU A 361 12.81 7.14 13.81
N LEU A 362 13.27 5.90 13.63
CA LEU A 362 12.59 4.70 14.12
C LEU A 362 12.42 4.71 15.64
N THR A 363 13.46 5.17 16.37
CA THR A 363 13.40 5.36 17.82
C THR A 363 12.33 6.39 18.20
N ASN A 364 12.25 7.51 17.46
CA ASN A 364 11.26 8.55 17.70
C ASN A 364 9.83 8.04 17.46
N ILE A 365 9.59 7.29 16.37
CA ILE A 365 8.30 6.66 16.07
C ILE A 365 7.91 5.71 17.21
N SER A 366 8.84 4.86 17.63
CA SER A 366 8.63 3.90 18.72
C SER A 366 8.29 4.58 20.06
N LEU A 367 8.90 5.74 20.36
CA LEU A 367 8.63 6.50 21.57
C LEU A 367 7.27 7.20 21.54
N LYS A 368 6.81 7.67 20.38
CA LYS A 368 5.47 8.27 20.22
C LYS A 368 4.36 7.24 20.42
N MET A 369 4.49 6.06 19.81
CA MET A 369 3.52 4.97 19.97
C MET A 369 3.33 4.54 21.43
N LYS A 370 4.40 4.55 22.25
CA LYS A 370 4.32 4.27 23.69
C LYS A 370 3.49 5.29 24.48
N ARG A 371 3.39 6.53 23.99
CA ARG A 371 2.67 7.61 24.69
C ARG A 371 1.17 7.63 24.37
N GLU A 372 0.77 7.10 23.21
CA GLU A 372 -0.56 7.31 22.64
C GLU A 372 -1.55 6.16 22.85
N THR A 373 -1.11 4.94 23.23
CA THR A 373 -2.02 3.76 23.25
C THR A 373 -1.75 2.72 24.33
N ASN A 374 -2.81 2.31 25.05
CA ASN A 374 -2.86 1.04 25.83
C ASN A 374 -3.18 -0.18 24.95
N ASP A 375 -3.68 0.04 23.72
CA ASP A 375 -3.91 -0.98 22.69
C ASP A 375 -2.94 -0.76 21.52
N ILE A 376 -1.77 -1.39 21.58
CA ILE A 376 -0.75 -1.29 20.52
C ILE A 376 -1.19 -2.17 19.35
N LEU A 377 -1.71 -1.57 18.28
CA LEU A 377 -1.70 -2.20 16.96
C LEU A 377 -0.24 -2.49 16.63
N LEU A 378 0.12 -3.77 16.66
CA LEU A 378 1.50 -4.24 16.52
C LEU A 378 1.90 -4.11 15.04
N GLU A 379 2.38 -2.94 14.64
CA GLU A 379 2.87 -2.71 13.28
C GLU A 379 4.12 -3.57 13.01
N PRO A 380 4.24 -4.24 11.83
CA PRO A 380 5.40 -5.04 11.54
C PRO A 380 6.70 -4.23 11.61
N PRO A 381 7.76 -4.74 12.25
CA PRO A 381 9.01 -4.01 12.48
C PRO A 381 9.66 -3.49 11.20
N PHE A 382 9.64 -4.28 10.14
CA PHE A 382 10.14 -3.87 8.84
C PHE A 382 9.34 -2.71 8.25
N ILE A 383 8.01 -2.71 8.38
CA ILE A 383 7.16 -1.60 7.90
C ILE A 383 7.44 -0.33 8.69
N MET A 384 7.63 -0.43 10.02
CA MET A 384 8.06 0.72 10.83
C MET A 384 9.43 1.24 10.39
N GLY A 385 10.39 0.34 10.13
CA GLY A 385 11.70 0.69 9.61
C GLY A 385 11.63 1.37 8.24
N LEU A 386 10.81 0.84 7.33
CA LEU A 386 10.59 1.39 6.00
C LEU A 386 10.03 2.82 6.07
N LYS A 387 9.03 3.06 6.92
CA LYS A 387 8.53 4.42 7.18
C LYS A 387 9.61 5.37 7.69
N ALA A 388 10.45 4.91 8.62
CA ALA A 388 11.55 5.72 9.15
C ALA A 388 12.56 6.07 8.05
N LEU A 389 12.96 5.08 7.23
CA LEU A 389 13.85 5.28 6.08
C LEU A 389 13.27 6.27 5.08
N LEU A 390 12.03 6.07 4.64
CA LEU A 390 11.37 6.95 3.68
C LEU A 390 11.27 8.39 4.20
N LYS A 391 11.02 8.58 5.49
CA LYS A 391 10.98 9.90 6.09
C LYS A 391 12.35 10.59 6.12
N VAL A 392 13.42 9.84 6.36
CA VAL A 392 14.79 10.38 6.29
C VAL A 392 15.14 10.76 4.86
N LEU A 393 14.88 9.86 3.90
CA LEU A 393 15.14 10.12 2.48
C LEU A 393 14.29 11.28 1.96
N ALA A 394 13.02 11.39 2.37
CA ALA A 394 12.13 12.48 1.96
C ALA A 394 12.58 13.83 2.52
N LYS A 395 13.11 13.89 3.75
CA LYS A 395 13.74 15.11 4.29
C LYS A 395 14.98 15.51 3.47
N GLU A 396 15.86 14.55 3.17
CA GLU A 396 17.05 14.80 2.35
C GLU A 396 16.67 15.31 0.94
N TRP A 397 15.61 14.76 0.36
CA TRP A 397 15.07 15.20 -0.92
C TRP A 397 14.41 16.59 -0.83
N ALA A 398 13.70 16.90 0.26
CA ALA A 398 13.04 18.18 0.45
C ALA A 398 14.01 19.35 0.69
N ASP A 399 15.16 19.07 1.32
CA ASP A 399 16.21 20.05 1.60
C ASP A 399 17.06 20.41 0.36
N LYS A 400 16.93 19.64 -0.73
CA LYS A 400 17.54 19.88 -2.05
C LYS A 400 16.59 20.68 -2.95
#